data_AF-A0A2W5YWS5-F1
#
_entry.id   AF-A0A2W5YWS5-F1
#
_cell.length_a   1.000
_cell.length_b   1.000
_cell.length_c   1.000
_cell.angle_alpha   90.00
_cell.angle_beta   90.00
_cell.angle_gamma   90.00
#
_symmetry.space_group_name_H-M   'P 1'
#
loop_
_entity.id
_entity.type
_entity.pdbx_description
1 polymer ?
#
loop_
_entity_poly.entity_id
_entity_poly.type
_entity_poly.pdbx_seq_one_letter_code
_entity_poly.pdbx_strand_id
1 'polypeptide(L)' 'NFFDLGGHSLLGLRLVNRLREIRGGNVEFTIIFEAPTLGEMSKLLEKNQADRAPASTPIIRVDREARRMRRT' A
#
# COMPACT_ATOMS: atom_id res chain seq x y z
N ASN A 1 -2.08 -23.14 3.52
CA ASN A 1 -1.05 -22.11 3.73
C ASN A 1 0.02 -22.32 2.65
N PHE A 2 0.62 -21.26 2.11
CA PHE A 2 1.56 -21.29 0.99
C PHE A 2 2.68 -22.33 1.14
N PHE A 3 3.29 -22.41 2.33
CA PHE A 3 4.39 -23.35 2.60
C PHE A 3 3.90 -24.80 2.76
N ASP A 4 2.74 -25.00 3.39
CA ASP A 4 2.11 -26.32 3.53
C ASP A 4 1.75 -26.94 2.18
N LEU A 5 1.54 -26.11 1.15
CA LEU A 5 1.27 -26.54 -0.22
C LEU A 5 2.55 -26.78 -1.05
N GLY A 6 3.72 -26.79 -0.40
CA GLY A 6 5.01 -26.98 -1.06
C GLY A 6 5.62 -25.68 -1.63
N GLY A 7 5.13 -24.51 -1.21
CA GLY A 7 5.72 -23.23 -1.56
C GLY A 7 7.13 -23.07 -0.98
N HIS A 8 8.02 -22.46 -1.76
CA HIS A 8 9.43 -22.24 -1.38
C HIS A 8 9.92 -20.88 -1.89
N SER A 9 11.12 -20.45 -1.46
CA SER A 9 11.65 -19.10 -1.69
C SER A 9 11.60 -18.66 -3.16
N LEU A 10 11.97 -19.54 -4.09
CA LEU A 10 11.92 -19.23 -5.52
C LEU A 10 10.48 -19.06 -6.04
N LEU A 11 9.54 -19.91 -5.61
CA LEU A 11 8.13 -19.76 -5.98
C LEU A 11 7.53 -18.49 -5.37
N GLY A 12 7.89 -18.19 -4.12
CA GLY A 12 7.46 -16.97 -3.44
C GLY A 12 8.00 -15.71 -4.11
N LEU A 13 9.26 -15.74 -4.55
CA LEU A 13 9.88 -14.60 -5.25
C LEU A 13 9.18 -14.35 -6.59
N ARG A 14 8.86 -15.42 -7.33
CA ARG A 14 8.06 -15.32 -8.57
C ARG A 14 6.66 -14.75 -8.30
N LEU A 15 5.99 -15.22 -7.24
CA LEU A 15 4.69 -14.72 -6.83
C LEU A 15 4.74 -13.21 -6.53
N VAL A 16 5.70 -12.78 -5.70
CA VAL A 16 5.85 -11.37 -5.32
C VAL A 16 6.17 -10.48 -6.51
N ASN A 17 7.07 -10.93 -7.39
CA ASN A 17 7.38 -10.19 -8.62
C ASN A 17 6.15 -10.05 -9.51
N ARG A 18 5.36 -11.12 -9.67
CA ARG A 18 4.11 -11.07 -10.42
C ARG A 18 3.09 -10.11 -9.80
N LEU A 19 2.96 -10.11 -8.46
CA LEU A 19 2.08 -9.18 -7.75
C LEU A 19 2.52 -7.72 -7.92
N ARG A 20 3.83 -7.44 -7.98
CA ARG A 20 4.37 -6.10 -8.27
C ARG A 20 4.01 -5.64 -9.68
N GLU A 21 4.16 -6.52 -10.68
CA GLU A 21 3.83 -6.24 -12.09
C GLU A 21 2.35 -5.87 -12.28
N ILE A 22 1.44 -6.66 -11.71
CA ILE A 22 -0.01 -6.47 -11.93
C ILE A 22 -0.60 -5.29 -11.15
N ARG A 23 -0.01 -4.95 -9.99
CA ARG A 23 -0.57 -3.97 -9.05
C ARG A 23 0.10 -2.60 -9.10
N GLY A 24 1.33 -2.50 -9.62
CA GLY A 24 2.07 -1.22 -9.69
C GLY A 24 2.45 -0.63 -8.31
N GLY A 25 2.48 -1.44 -7.26
CA GLY A 25 2.79 -1.03 -5.88
C GLY A 25 3.89 -1.88 -5.25
N ASN A 26 4.54 -1.35 -4.21
CA ASN A 26 5.59 -2.08 -3.50
C ASN A 26 4.96 -3.25 -2.73
N VAL A 27 5.24 -4.48 -3.15
CA VAL A 27 4.88 -5.71 -2.43
C VAL A 27 6.15 -6.22 -1.80
N GLU A 28 6.24 -6.23 -0.48
CA GLU A 28 7.41 -6.78 0.20
C GLU A 28 7.37 -8.31 0.21
N PHE A 29 8.54 -8.96 0.10
CA PHE A 29 8.61 -10.43 0.14
C PHE A 29 8.13 -11.00 1.48
N THR A 30 8.30 -10.23 2.56
CA THR A 30 7.86 -10.57 3.92
C THR A 30 6.37 -10.92 4.00
N ILE A 31 5.54 -10.46 3.06
CA ILE A 31 4.10 -10.73 3.03
C ILE A 31 3.76 -12.22 3.02
N ILE A 32 4.62 -13.06 2.43
CA ILE A 32 4.38 -14.50 2.36
C ILE A 32 4.48 -15.16 3.74
N PHE A 33 5.25 -14.56 4.66
CA PHE A 33 5.39 -15.04 6.04
C PHE A 33 4.35 -14.42 6.97
N GLU A 34 4.03 -13.15 6.79
CA GLU A 34 3.03 -12.44 7.62
C GLU A 34 1.61 -12.92 7.32
N ALA A 35 1.32 -13.25 6.07
CA ALA A 35 -0.01 -13.58 5.58
C ALA A 35 0.06 -14.82 4.67
N PRO A 36 0.40 -16.01 5.19
CA PRO A 36 0.79 -17.15 4.37
C PRO A 36 -0.38 -17.82 3.63
N THR A 37 -1.63 -17.40 3.87
CA THR A 37 -2.79 -17.83 3.08
C THR A 37 -3.21 -16.77 2.08
N LEU A 38 -3.81 -17.17 0.95
CA LEU A 38 -4.28 -16.24 -0.07
C LEU A 38 -5.29 -15.22 0.47
N GLY A 39 -6.17 -15.64 1.39
CA GLY A 39 -7.18 -14.77 2.00
C GLY A 39 -6.57 -13.71 2.91
N GLU A 40 -5.56 -14.05 3.70
CA GLU A 40 -4.81 -13.09 4.52
C GLU A 40 -3.98 -12.15 3.64
N MET A 41 -3.32 -12.70 2.61
CA MET A 41 -2.53 -11.92 1.65
C MET A 41 -3.40 -10.86 0.96
N SER A 42 -4.61 -11.23 0.48
CA SER A 42 -5.54 -10.29 -0.16
C SER A 42 -5.88 -9.13 0.76
N LYS A 43 -6.27 -9.43 2.00
CA LYS A 43 -6.64 -8.40 3.00
C LYS A 43 -5.49 -7.45 3.27
N LEU A 44 -4.27 -7.96 3.41
CA LEU A 44 -3.10 -7.11 3.68
C LEU A 44 -2.75 -6.24 2.47
N LEU A 45 -2.84 -6.80 1.26
CA LEU A 45 -2.60 -6.06 0.01
C LEU A 45 -3.63 -4.95 -0.22
N GLU A 46 -4.91 -5.20 0.10
CA GLU A 46 -5.99 -4.21 0.04
C GLU A 46 -5.80 -3.09 1.06
N LYS A 47 -5.44 -3.43 2.31
CA LYS A 47 -5.14 -2.44 3.36
C LYS A 47 -4.02 -1.49 2.93
N ASN A 48 -2.91 -2.04 2.43
CA ASN A 48 -1.77 -1.25 1.97
C ASN A 48 -2.11 -0.36 0.75
N GLN A 49 -3.15 -0.70 -0.02
CA GLN A 49 -3.65 0.12 -1.11
C GLN A 49 -4.56 1.25 -0.61
N ALA A 50 -5.40 0.98 0.40
CA ALA A 50 -6.20 2.01 1.06
C ALA A 50 -5.32 3.08 1.71
N ASP A 51 -4.20 2.68 2.33
CA ASP A 51 -3.20 3.61 2.89
C ASP A 51 -2.49 4.44 1.80
N ARG A 52 -2.58 4.03 0.52
CA ARG A 52 -1.98 4.69 -0.64
C ARG A 52 -2.99 5.56 -1.43
N ALA A 53 -4.27 5.57 -1.04
CA ALA A 53 -5.27 6.50 -1.60
C ALA A 53 -4.86 7.96 -1.31
N PRO A 54 -5.25 8.91 -2.18
CA PRO A 54 -4.42 10.06 -2.50
C PRO A 54 -4.11 10.94 -1.30
N ALA A 55 -2.82 11.24 -1.15
CA ALA A 55 -2.32 12.30 -0.30
C ALA A 55 -3.14 13.58 -0.54
N SER A 56 -3.71 14.07 0.56
CA SER A 56 -4.13 15.44 0.89
C SER A 56 -4.53 16.37 -0.26
N THR A 57 -5.72 16.96 -0.14
CA THR A 57 -6.08 18.21 -0.84
C THR A 57 -4.87 19.16 -0.84
N PRO A 58 -4.51 19.76 -1.99
CA PRO A 58 -3.36 20.64 -2.06
C PRO A 58 -3.53 21.77 -1.05
N ILE A 59 -2.52 21.95 -0.18
CA ILE A 59 -2.50 23.07 0.76
C ILE A 59 -2.32 24.34 -0.06
N ILE A 60 -3.42 25.04 -0.31
CA ILE A 60 -3.40 26.35 -0.97
C ILE A 60 -2.83 27.34 0.05
N ARG A 61 -1.76 28.04 -0.30
CA ARG A 61 -1.24 29.15 0.52
C ARG A 61 -2.30 30.25 0.57
N VAL A 62 -2.93 30.42 1.73
CA VAL A 62 -3.79 31.58 1.98
C VAL A 62 -2.90 32.77 2.26
N ASP A 63 -3.05 33.83 1.47
CA ASP A 63 -2.34 35.09 1.71
C ASP A 63 -2.69 35.64 3.10
N ARG A 64 -1.65 35.99 3.87
CA ARG A 64 -1.76 36.47 5.25
C ARG A 64 -2.43 37.85 5.32
N GLU A 65 -2.39 38.63 4.23
CA GLU A 65 -2.91 40.00 4.20
C GLU A 65 -4.44 40.06 4.26
N ALA A 66 -5.13 39.05 3.73
CA ALA A 66 -6.60 39.00 3.73
C ALA A 66 -7.23 38.87 5.14
N ARG A 67 -6.45 38.44 6.15
CA ARG A 67 -6.94 38.26 7.53
C ARG A 67 -6.87 39.52 8.39
N ARG A 68 -6.09 40.54 8.01
CA ARG A 68 -5.96 41.79 8.80
C ARG A 68 -7.06 42.81 8.53
N MET A 69 -7.78 42.70 7.41
CA MET A 69 -8.78 43.70 6.99
C MET A 69 -10.22 43.46 7.53
N ARG A 70 -10.45 42.39 8.31
CA ARG A 70 -11.78 42.07 8.88
C ARG A 70 -11.93 42.45 10.37
N ARG A 71 -11.06 43.31 10.91
CA ARG A 71 -11.07 43.75 12.33
C ARG A 71 -11.04 45.28 12.50
N THR A 72 -11.58 46.04 11.55
CA THR A 72 -12.10 47.40 11.79
C THR A 72 -13.55 47.30 12.22
#